data_AF-A0A1H0B7K2-F1
#
_entry.id   AF-A0A1H0B7K2-F1
#
_cell.length_a   1.000
_cell.length_b   1.000
_cell.length_c   1.000
_cell.angle_alpha   90.00
_cell.angle_beta   90.00
_cell.angle_gamma   90.00
#
_symmetry.space_group_name_H-M   'P 1'
#
loop_
_entity.id
_entity.type
_entity.pdbx_description
1 polymer ?
#
loop_
_entity_poly.entity_id
_entity_poly.type
_entity_poly.pdbx_seq_one_letter_code
_entity_poly.pdbx_strand_id
1 'polypeptide(L)'
;MLEFATEEAGPYTVLDHLPRQVSSYRHPDLMPDTTFFYRLWTYRGPVFRPLRAELPDAIRFTWTDTSSDEDGFLLEARKEHGTGYEPVAVLDPDVTGTTLATLPGDEHATFRIRAFVLGERSNVVRLTTGE
;
A
#
# COMPACT_ATOMS: atom_id res chain seq x y z
N MET A 1 -1.64 -5.25 -4.24
CA MET A 1 -2.88 -4.85 -3.56
C MET A 1 -3.62 -6.11 -3.15
N LEU A 2 -3.90 -6.29 -1.86
CA LEU A 2 -4.68 -7.38 -1.30
C LEU A 2 -6.13 -6.93 -1.20
N GLU A 3 -7.05 -7.78 -1.64
CA GLU A 3 -8.49 -7.56 -1.54
C GLU A 3 -9.16 -8.75 -0.87
N PHE A 4 -10.31 -8.51 -0.25
CA PHE A 4 -11.16 -9.55 0.30
C PHE A 4 -12.64 -9.38 -0.08
N ALA A 5 -13.38 -10.48 -0.04
CA ALA A 5 -14.84 -10.52 -0.10
C ALA A 5 -15.39 -11.56 0.89
N THR A 6 -16.64 -11.41 1.31
CA THR A 6 -17.36 -12.39 2.15
C THR A 6 -18.31 -13.28 1.34
N GLU A 7 -18.33 -13.11 0.02
CA GLU A 7 -19.12 -13.87 -0.93
C GLU A 7 -18.26 -14.22 -2.14
N GLU A 8 -18.43 -15.41 -2.71
CA GLU A 8 -17.54 -15.95 -3.76
C GLU A 8 -17.53 -15.08 -5.03
N ALA A 9 -18.68 -14.50 -5.39
CA ALA A 9 -18.85 -13.61 -6.53
C ALA A 9 -19.21 -12.17 -6.10
N GLY A 10 -19.02 -11.83 -4.83
CA GLY A 10 -19.33 -10.52 -4.28
C GLY A 10 -18.34 -9.44 -4.68
N PRO A 11 -18.65 -8.16 -4.38
CA PRO A 11 -17.69 -7.08 -4.54
C PRO A 11 -16.48 -7.33 -3.63
N TYR A 12 -15.29 -7.18 -4.20
CA TYR A 12 -14.05 -7.21 -3.43
C TYR A 12 -13.74 -5.82 -2.88
N THR A 13 -13.29 -5.77 -1.64
CA THR A 13 -12.83 -4.55 -0.97
C THR A 13 -11.32 -4.61 -0.81
N VAL A 14 -10.64 -3.49 -1.07
CA VAL A 14 -9.21 -3.36 -0.84
C VAL A 14 -8.93 -3.46 0.66
N LEU A 15 -8.09 -4.42 1.02
CA LEU A 15 -7.65 -4.61 2.39
C LEU A 15 -6.36 -3.85 2.67
N ASP A 16 -5.38 -3.97 1.76
CA ASP A 16 -4.05 -3.36 1.96
C ASP A 16 -3.21 -3.29 0.67
N HIS A 17 -2.22 -2.40 0.64
CA HIS A 17 -1.17 -2.37 -0.37
C HIS A 17 0.11 -2.98 0.22
N LEU A 18 0.32 -4.27 -0.07
CA LEU A 18 1.42 -5.01 0.52
C LEU A 18 2.77 -4.72 -0.15
N PRO A 19 3.88 -4.65 0.62
CA PRO A 19 5.24 -4.63 0.08
C PRO A 19 5.52 -5.85 -0.81
N ARG A 20 6.41 -5.68 -1.80
CA ARG A 20 6.76 -6.72 -2.80
C ARG A 20 7.29 -8.04 -2.21
N GLN A 21 7.80 -8.03 -0.99
CA GLN A 21 8.43 -9.20 -0.36
C GLN A 21 7.50 -9.93 0.61
N VAL A 22 6.27 -9.46 0.78
CA VAL A 22 5.31 -10.11 1.68
C VAL A 22 4.75 -11.36 1.02
N SER A 23 5.00 -12.51 1.64
CA SER A 23 4.48 -13.82 1.23
C SER A 23 3.40 -14.37 2.16
N SER A 24 3.11 -13.68 3.27
CA SER A 24 2.07 -14.04 4.22
C SER A 24 1.40 -12.79 4.78
N TYR A 25 0.09 -12.86 5.02
CA TYR A 25 -0.67 -11.75 5.58
C TYR A 25 -1.65 -12.30 6.63
N ARG A 26 -1.79 -11.58 7.75
CA ARG A 26 -2.76 -11.88 8.79
C ARG A 26 -3.84 -10.82 8.79
N HIS A 27 -5.05 -11.18 8.37
CA HIS A 27 -6.22 -10.31 8.51
C HIS A 27 -6.63 -10.28 10.00
N PRO A 28 -6.55 -9.12 10.69
CA PRO A 28 -7.01 -9.00 12.07
C PRO A 28 -8.53 -9.06 12.16
N ASP A 29 -9.05 -9.34 13.36
CA ASP A 29 -10.46 -9.14 13.71
C ASP A 29 -11.48 -9.81 12.77
N LEU A 30 -11.17 -11.03 12.32
CA LEU A 30 -12.07 -11.81 11.48
C LEU A 30 -13.38 -12.10 12.19
N MET A 31 -14.49 -11.89 11.46
CA MET A 31 -15.81 -12.31 11.91
C MET A 31 -15.83 -13.84 12.10
N PRO A 32 -16.43 -14.36 13.19
CA PRO A 32 -16.61 -15.80 13.38
C PRO A 32 -17.56 -16.38 12.33
N ASP A 33 -17.48 -17.69 12.09
CA ASP A 33 -18.37 -18.46 11.21
C ASP A 33 -18.54 -17.85 9.81
N THR A 34 -17.49 -17.20 9.31
CA THR A 34 -17.53 -16.44 8.06
C THR A 34 -16.50 -17.01 7.09
N THR A 35 -16.93 -17.23 5.85
CA THR A 35 -16.02 -17.52 4.74
C THR A 35 -15.54 -16.23 4.08
N PHE A 36 -14.24 -16.06 4.06
CA PHE A 36 -13.55 -14.98 3.37
C PHE A 36 -12.87 -15.49 2.10
N PHE A 37 -12.91 -14.68 1.06
CA PHE A 37 -12.24 -14.89 -0.21
C PHE A 37 -11.19 -13.81 -0.40
N TYR A 38 -9.93 -14.19 -0.52
CA TYR A 38 -8.80 -13.27 -0.69
C TYR A 38 -8.23 -13.37 -2.08
N ARG A 39 -7.81 -12.25 -2.65
CA ARG A 39 -7.03 -12.23 -3.89
C ARG A 39 -6.07 -11.06 -3.89
N LEU A 40 -5.05 -11.15 -4.73
CA LEU A 40 -4.01 -10.14 -4.86
C LEU A 40 -3.96 -9.64 -6.30
N TRP A 41 -3.66 -8.35 -6.44
CA TRP A 41 -3.19 -7.76 -7.68
C TRP A 41 -1.70 -7.46 -7.54
N THR A 42 -0.94 -7.91 -8.53
CA THR A 42 0.43 -7.40 -8.73
C THR A 42 0.34 -5.93 -9.11
N TYR A 43 1.41 -5.18 -8.83
CA TYR A 43 1.53 -3.81 -9.29
C TYR A 43 2.96 -3.50 -9.72
N ARG A 44 3.10 -2.61 -10.69
CA ARG A 44 4.38 -2.19 -11.28
C ARG A 44 4.38 -0.70 -11.51
N GLY A 45 5.56 -0.10 -11.58
CA GLY A 45 5.71 1.30 -11.92
C GLY A 45 7.02 1.90 -11.39
N PRO A 46 7.40 3.07 -11.91
CA PRO A 46 8.63 3.76 -11.53
C PRO A 46 8.61 4.22 -10.08
N VAL A 47 9.80 4.56 -9.58
CA VAL A 47 10.01 5.09 -8.24
C VAL A 47 10.68 6.44 -8.36
N PHE A 48 10.20 7.39 -7.57
CA PHE A 48 10.69 8.75 -7.50
C PHE A 48 11.23 9.04 -6.11
N ARG A 49 12.26 9.89 -6.06
CA ARG A 49 12.73 10.48 -4.81
C ARG A 49 12.00 11.80 -4.59
N PRO A 50 11.11 11.91 -3.59
CA PRO A 50 10.43 13.16 -3.32
C PRO A 50 11.40 14.17 -2.69
N LEU A 51 11.12 15.46 -2.91
CA LEU A 51 11.61 16.53 -2.07
C LEU A 51 10.84 16.49 -0.75
N ARG A 52 11.55 16.67 0.37
CA ARG A 52 10.96 16.72 1.72
C ARG A 52 11.07 18.13 2.29
N ALA A 53 10.02 18.56 2.97
CA ALA A 53 10.01 19.76 3.80
C ALA A 53 9.39 19.43 5.16
N GLU A 54 10.14 19.72 6.23
CA GLU A 54 9.68 19.50 7.60
C GLU A 54 8.64 20.56 7.98
N LEU A 55 7.53 20.13 8.59
CA LEU A 55 6.51 20.94 9.22
C LEU A 55 6.47 20.59 10.73
N PRO A 56 5.86 21.42 11.60
CA PRO A 56 5.87 21.17 13.05
C PRO A 56 5.41 19.77 13.47
N ASP A 57 4.38 19.22 12.81
CA ASP A 57 3.79 17.90 13.14
C ASP A 57 3.64 17.00 11.89
N ALA A 58 4.37 17.31 10.81
CA ALA A 58 4.24 16.61 9.55
C ALA A 58 5.47 16.75 8.65
N ILE A 59 5.57 15.90 7.63
CA ILE A 59 6.51 16.02 6.52
C ILE A 59 5.71 16.26 5.26
N ARG A 60 6.03 17.33 4.52
CA ARG A 60 5.49 17.57 3.18
C ARG A 60 6.40 16.94 2.15
N PHE A 61 5.82 16.13 1.28
CA PHE A 61 6.48 15.52 0.13
C PHE A 61 5.97 16.15 -1.16
N THR A 62 6.88 16.46 -2.08
CA THR A 62 6.56 16.89 -3.44
C THR A 62 7.47 16.20 -4.44
N TRP A 63 6.95 15.84 -5.61
CA TRP A 63 7.73 15.18 -6.66
C TRP A 63 7.30 15.65 -8.03
N THR A 64 8.18 15.44 -9.03
CA THR A 64 7.81 15.57 -10.42
C THR A 64 7.20 14.27 -10.87
N ASP A 65 5.96 14.33 -11.34
CA ASP A 65 5.34 13.18 -11.98
C ASP A 65 5.84 13.03 -13.41
N THR A 66 6.32 11.83 -13.71
CA THR A 66 6.73 11.43 -15.08
C THR A 66 6.06 10.12 -15.49
N SER A 67 5.08 9.68 -14.72
CA SER A 67 4.15 8.62 -15.09
C SER A 67 2.95 9.28 -15.77
N SER A 68 2.29 8.57 -16.68
CA SER A 68 1.12 9.11 -17.41
C SER A 68 -0.03 8.12 -17.48
N ASP A 69 0.15 6.96 -16.89
CA ASP A 69 -0.73 5.81 -16.97
C ASP A 69 -0.89 5.11 -15.62
N GLU A 70 -0.50 5.76 -14.51
CA GLU A 70 -0.65 5.20 -13.17
C GLU A 70 -2.10 5.17 -12.71
N ASP A 71 -2.44 4.13 -11.95
CA ASP A 71 -3.69 4.05 -11.20
C ASP A 71 -3.62 4.86 -9.89
N GLY A 72 -2.41 5.30 -9.51
CA GLY A 72 -2.14 6.12 -8.34
C GLY A 72 -0.69 6.02 -7.87
N PHE A 73 -0.42 6.57 -6.68
CA PHE A 73 0.90 6.54 -6.06
C PHE A 73 0.87 5.89 -4.68
N LEU A 74 1.97 5.23 -4.32
CA LEU A 74 2.27 4.80 -2.96
C LEU A 74 3.37 5.70 -2.40
N LEU A 75 3.11 6.34 -1.27
CA LEU A 75 4.19 6.83 -0.41
C LEU A 75 4.72 5.62 0.35
N GLU A 76 5.97 5.25 0.09
CA GLU A 76 6.62 4.13 0.75
C GLU A 76 7.73 4.63 1.67
N ALA A 77 7.76 4.10 2.90
CA ALA A 77 8.77 4.40 3.90
C ALA A 77 9.65 3.17 4.15
N ARG A 78 10.95 3.39 4.34
CA ARG A 78 11.87 2.40 4.89
C ARG A 78 12.48 2.97 6.15
N LYS A 79 12.14 2.37 7.30
CA LYS A 79 12.75 2.70 8.60
C LYS A 79 14.27 2.45 8.57
N GLU A 80 15.02 3.11 9.45
CA GLU A 80 16.49 3.06 9.48
C GLU A 80 17.06 1.63 9.49
N HIS A 81 16.44 0.74 10.28
CA HIS A 81 16.80 -0.68 10.37
C HIS A 81 15.83 -1.60 9.62
N GLY A 82 14.96 -1.03 8.77
CA GLY A 82 13.99 -1.77 7.96
C GLY A 82 14.63 -2.46 6.76
N THR A 83 14.18 -3.66 6.46
CA THR A 83 14.69 -4.47 5.35
C THR A 83 14.10 -4.08 3.99
N GLY A 84 13.00 -3.32 3.98
CA GLY A 84 12.28 -2.97 2.77
C GLY A 84 11.46 -1.68 2.89
N TYR A 85 10.92 -1.25 1.76
CA TYR A 85 9.99 -0.14 1.69
C TYR A 85 8.57 -0.66 1.88
N GLU A 86 7.82 -0.04 2.78
CA GLU A 86 6.45 -0.37 3.11
C GLU A 86 5.54 0.80 2.73
N PRO A 87 4.40 0.56 2.05
CA PRO A 87 3.42 1.59 1.79
C PRO A 87 2.87 2.16 3.10
N VAL A 88 2.89 3.48 3.24
CA VAL A 88 2.34 4.23 4.39
C VAL A 88 1.20 5.15 3.99
N ALA A 89 1.05 5.43 2.69
CA ALA A 89 -0.13 6.10 2.14
C ALA A 89 -0.37 5.66 0.69
N VAL A 90 -1.64 5.64 0.29
CA VAL A 90 -2.10 5.51 -1.09
C VAL A 90 -2.63 6.87 -1.53
N LEU A 91 -2.24 7.32 -2.71
CA LEU A 91 -2.56 8.64 -3.24
C LEU A 91 -3.19 8.49 -4.62
N ASP A 92 -4.07 9.42 -4.95
CA ASP A 92 -4.76 9.48 -6.25
C ASP A 92 -3.77 9.66 -7.43
N PRO A 93 -4.15 9.28 -8.66
CA PRO A 93 -3.35 9.56 -9.85
C PRO A 93 -3.15 11.07 -10.09
N ASP A 94 -2.12 11.43 -10.87
CA ASP A 94 -1.74 12.80 -11.23
C ASP A 94 -1.37 13.76 -10.06
N VAL A 95 -1.38 13.29 -8.81
CA VAL A 95 -0.97 14.11 -7.66
C VAL A 95 0.55 14.26 -7.62
N THR A 96 1.00 15.44 -7.22
CA THR A 96 2.44 15.79 -7.16
C THR A 96 2.90 16.23 -5.76
N GLY A 97 2.04 16.03 -4.76
CA GLY A 97 2.36 16.35 -3.37
C GLY A 97 1.43 15.67 -2.36
N THR A 98 1.97 15.42 -1.17
CA THR A 98 1.20 14.92 -0.02
C THR A 98 1.87 15.34 1.30
N THR A 99 1.18 15.14 2.41
CA THR A 99 1.69 15.36 3.77
C THR A 99 1.51 14.10 4.59
N LEU A 100 2.54 13.70 5.33
CA LEU A 100 2.52 12.61 6.29
C LEU A 100 2.66 13.19 7.69
N ALA A 101 1.76 12.85 8.61
CA ALA A 101 1.94 13.19 10.02
C ALA A 101 3.20 12.50 10.55
N THR A 102 4.05 13.22 11.26
CA THR A 102 5.28 12.64 11.82
C THR A 102 4.94 11.68 12.95
N LEU A 103 5.44 10.44 12.85
CA LEU A 103 5.38 9.49 13.95
C LEU A 103 6.77 9.37 14.61
N PRO A 104 6.83 9.08 15.92
CA PRO A 104 8.09 8.76 16.58
C PRO A 104 8.84 7.65 15.82
N GLY A 105 10.08 7.94 15.40
CA GLY A 105 10.91 7.01 14.63
C GLY A 105 10.98 7.28 13.13
N ASP A 106 10.22 8.24 12.58
CA ASP A 106 10.32 8.64 11.18
C ASP A 106 11.55 9.51 10.86
N GLU A 107 12.25 10.01 11.90
CA GLU A 107 13.39 10.92 11.80
C GLU A 107 14.51 10.39 10.87
N HIS A 108 14.73 9.07 10.90
CA HIS A 108 15.74 8.37 10.12
C HIS A 108 15.16 7.51 9.00
N ALA A 109 13.85 7.61 8.75
CA ALA A 109 13.21 6.88 7.67
C ALA A 109 13.59 7.46 6.30
N THR A 110 13.77 6.58 5.33
CA THR A 110 13.92 6.95 3.92
C THR A 110 12.58 6.82 3.23
N PHE A 111 12.16 7.86 2.51
CA PHE A 111 10.89 7.87 1.77
C PHE A 111 11.12 7.82 0.27
N ARG A 112 10.18 7.21 -0.44
CA ARG A 112 10.07 7.26 -1.90
C ARG A 112 8.63 7.28 -2.33
N ILE A 113 8.38 7.82 -3.51
CA ILE A 113 7.07 7.73 -4.17
C ILE A 113 7.16 6.63 -5.22
N ARG A 114 6.14 5.80 -5.32
CA ARG A 114 6.01 4.79 -6.37
C ARG A 114 4.71 5.02 -7.12
N ALA A 115 4.80 5.37 -8.40
CA ALA A 115 3.65 5.20 -9.30
C ALA A 115 3.33 3.71 -9.40
N PHE A 116 2.05 3.36 -9.43
CA PHE A 116 1.64 1.98 -9.64
C PHE A 116 0.54 1.85 -10.68
N VAL A 117 0.67 0.81 -11.50
CA VAL A 117 -0.37 0.26 -12.37
C VAL A 117 -0.66 -1.15 -11.90
N LEU A 118 -1.93 -1.48 -11.71
CA LEU A 118 -2.39 -2.81 -11.37
C LEU A 118 -2.17 -3.76 -12.56
N GLY A 119 -1.60 -4.91 -12.26
CA GLY A 119 -1.23 -5.91 -13.25
C GLY A 119 -2.12 -7.14 -13.17
N GLU A 120 -1.46 -8.31 -13.19
CA GLU A 120 -2.15 -9.59 -13.10
C GLU A 120 -2.72 -9.82 -11.69
N ARG A 121 -3.87 -10.49 -11.70
CA ARG A 121 -4.58 -10.94 -10.50
C ARG A 121 -4.17 -12.37 -10.16
N SER A 122 -3.97 -12.65 -8.87
CA SER A 122 -3.72 -13.99 -8.36
C SER A 122 -4.95 -14.91 -8.47
N ASN A 123 -4.77 -16.18 -8.13
CA ASN A 123 -5.88 -17.03 -7.73
C ASN A 123 -6.58 -16.50 -6.47
N VAL A 124 -7.79 -16.99 -6.23
CA VAL A 124 -8.54 -16.72 -4.99
C VAL A 124 -8.18 -17.76 -3.93
N VAL A 125 -8.02 -17.31 -2.69
CA VAL A 125 -7.80 -18.15 -1.50
C VAL A 125 -9.03 -18.06 -0.61
N ARG A 126 -9.50 -19.20 -0.09
CA ARG A 126 -10.65 -19.28 0.81
C ARG A 126 -10.21 -19.56 2.25
N LEU A 127 -10.77 -18.85 3.21
CA LEU A 127 -10.58 -19.08 4.65
C LEU A 127 -11.93 -19.05 5.35
N THR A 128 -12.27 -20.08 6.12
CA THR A 128 -13.45 -20.10 7.00
C THR A 128 -12.99 -20.01 8.44
N THR A 129 -13.59 -19.12 9.22
CA THR A 129 -13.37 -19.00 10.66
C THR A 129 -14.41 -19.81 11.43
N GLY A 130 -14.07 -20.24 12.65
CA GLY A 130 -15.04 -20.88 13.57
C GLY A 130 -15.28 -22.39 13.35
N GLU A 131 -14.56 -23.03 12.43
CA GLU A 131 -14.53 -24.50 12.31
C GLU A 131 -13.83 -25.18 13.48
#